data_AF-A0A963DP03-F1
#
_entry.id   AF-A0A963DP03-F1
#
_cell.length_a   1.000
_cell.length_b   1.000
_cell.length_c   1.000
_cell.angle_alpha   90.00
_cell.angle_beta   90.00
_cell.angle_gamma   90.00
#
_symmetry.space_group_name_H-M   'P 1'
#
loop_
_entity.id
_entity.type
_entity.pdbx_description
1 polymer ?
#
loop_
_entity_poly.entity_id
_entity_poly.type
_entity_poly.pdbx_seq_one_letter_code
_entity_poly.pdbx_strand_id
1 'polypeptide(L)'
;MRSLQVFIITLCLVVGLYLTTGRGFFMPGRWDPSVGIHVTGWSARMLGAGLLVIVGLGVVALKNFGGGIREHKPLAWHRRYFAALVLAIALIGGAFVAGEPGPTPGWRVRGEHGGH
;
A
#
# COMPACT_ATOMS: atom_id res chain seq x y z
N MET A 1 4.59 -19.76 11.27
CA MET A 1 3.70 -18.96 10.40
C MET A 1 3.17 -17.67 11.06
N ARG A 2 2.85 -17.64 12.37
CA ARG A 2 2.40 -16.42 13.07
C ARG A 2 3.39 -15.24 13.07
N SER A 3 4.68 -15.52 13.24
CA SER A 3 5.74 -14.48 13.24
C SER A 3 5.79 -13.69 11.94
N LEU A 4 5.73 -14.38 10.79
CA LEU A 4 5.69 -13.74 9.47
C LEU A 4 4.43 -12.89 9.29
N GLN A 5 3.27 -13.35 9.77
CA GLN A 5 2.04 -12.57 9.70
C GLN A 5 2.11 -11.29 10.55
N VAL A 6 2.64 -11.39 11.78
CA VAL A 6 2.87 -10.22 12.65
C VAL A 6 3.88 -9.26 12.03
N PHE A 7 4.93 -9.78 11.41
CA PHE A 7 5.92 -8.98 10.68
C PHE A 7 5.28 -8.20 9.53
N ILE A 8 4.47 -8.84 8.69
CA ILE A 8 3.75 -8.18 7.59
C ILE A 8 2.80 -7.11 8.13
N ILE A 9 2.04 -7.40 9.18
CA ILE A 9 1.12 -6.44 9.81
C ILE A 9 1.90 -5.22 10.32
N THR A 10 3.05 -5.45 10.98
CA THR A 10 3.89 -4.38 11.51
C THR A 10 4.48 -3.54 10.38
N LEU A 11 4.94 -4.16 9.30
CA LEU A 11 5.44 -3.47 8.12
C LEU A 11 4.35 -2.61 7.49
N CYS A 12 3.15 -3.16 7.29
CA CYS A 12 2.00 -2.42 6.77
C CYS A 12 1.59 -1.26 7.69
N LEU A 13 1.69 -1.42 9.01
CA LEU A 13 1.39 -0.37 9.98
C LEU A 13 2.41 0.78 9.84
N VAL A 14 3.70 0.47 9.90
CA VAL A 14 4.77 1.49 9.84
C VAL A 14 4.74 2.23 8.50
N VAL A 15 4.66 1.50 7.39
CA VAL A 15 4.59 2.08 6.05
C VAL A 15 3.28 2.86 5.85
N GLY A 16 2.16 2.33 6.31
CA GLY A 16 0.86 2.98 6.23
C GLY A 16 0.84 4.32 6.98
N LEU A 17 1.30 4.33 8.24
CA LEU A 17 1.39 5.55 9.05
C LEU A 17 2.32 6.57 8.38
N TYR A 18 3.48 6.13 7.90
CA TYR A 18 4.43 6.98 7.20
C TYR A 18 3.78 7.65 5.97
N LEU A 19 3.05 6.90 5.16
CA LEU A 19 2.42 7.43 3.94
C LEU A 19 1.23 8.35 4.22
N THR A 20 0.51 8.15 5.35
CA THR A 20 -0.56 9.09 5.75
C THR A 20 -0.04 10.49 6.08
N THR A 21 1.25 10.63 6.39
CA THR A 21 1.87 11.97 6.56
C THR A 21 1.94 12.77 5.26
N GLY A 22 1.61 12.16 4.11
CA GLY A 22 1.63 12.81 2.79
C GLY A 22 3.02 12.92 2.20
N ARG A 23 4.03 12.32 2.84
CA ARG A 23 5.38 12.21 2.28
C ARG A 23 5.33 11.32 1.06
N GLY A 24 5.67 11.92 -0.07
CA GLY A 24 5.67 11.24 -1.35
C GLY A 24 6.75 10.16 -1.42
N PHE A 25 6.50 9.14 -2.24
CA PHE A 25 7.54 8.21 -2.65
C PHE A 25 7.53 8.07 -4.17
N PHE A 26 8.71 7.84 -4.73
CA PHE A 26 8.88 7.61 -6.16
C PHE A 26 8.96 6.11 -6.42
N MET A 27 8.14 5.62 -7.33
CA MET A 27 8.21 4.23 -7.78
C MET A 27 8.67 4.19 -9.24
N PRO A 28 9.87 3.65 -9.54
CA PRO A 28 10.35 3.56 -10.93
C PRO A 28 9.45 2.64 -11.74
N GLY A 29 9.16 3.04 -12.98
CA GLY A 29 8.38 2.25 -13.92
C GLY A 29 9.04 0.89 -14.16
N ARG A 30 8.24 -0.17 -14.22
CA ARG A 30 8.73 -1.54 -14.42
C ARG A 30 9.26 -1.77 -15.85
N TRP A 31 8.76 -1.00 -16.81
CA TRP A 31 9.10 -1.12 -18.24
C TRP A 31 10.03 -0.01 -18.74
N ASP A 32 10.00 1.16 -18.10
CA ASP A 32 10.87 2.29 -18.43
C ASP A 32 11.36 2.94 -17.13
N PRO A 33 12.67 2.88 -16.80
CA PRO A 33 13.22 3.49 -15.60
C PRO A 33 13.27 5.03 -15.65
N SER A 34 13.03 5.65 -16.81
CA SER A 34 12.97 7.11 -16.98
C SER A 34 11.61 7.71 -16.60
N VAL A 35 10.56 6.90 -16.59
CA VAL A 35 9.20 7.26 -16.19
C VAL A 35 8.86 6.51 -14.91
N GLY A 36 8.41 7.21 -13.88
CA GLY A 36 7.87 6.55 -12.69
C GLY A 36 6.63 7.22 -12.17
N ILE A 37 6.01 6.54 -11.20
CA ILE A 37 4.79 7.00 -10.57
C ILE A 37 5.19 7.75 -9.32
N HIS A 38 4.89 9.04 -9.30
CA HIS A 38 5.10 9.88 -8.14
C HIS A 38 3.82 9.85 -7.29
N VAL A 39 3.88 9.07 -6.20
CA VAL A 39 2.75 8.92 -5.29
C VAL A 39 2.96 9.92 -4.17
N THR A 40 2.28 11.07 -4.23
CA THR A 40 2.45 12.18 -3.27
C THR A 40 1.11 12.75 -2.82
N GLY A 41 1.10 13.46 -1.68
CA GLY A 41 -0.09 14.16 -1.21
C GLY A 41 -1.29 13.22 -1.01
N TRP A 42 -2.32 13.36 -1.85
CA TRP A 42 -3.57 12.60 -1.74
C TRP A 42 -3.42 11.12 -2.09
N SER A 43 -2.66 10.80 -3.15
CA SER A 43 -2.44 9.40 -3.56
C SER A 43 -1.62 8.64 -2.50
N ALA A 44 -0.63 9.30 -1.89
CA ALA A 44 0.11 8.74 -0.76
C ALA A 44 -0.79 8.45 0.46
N ARG A 45 -1.70 9.37 0.79
CA ARG A 45 -2.68 9.17 1.87
C ARG A 45 -3.64 8.03 1.59
N MET A 46 -4.12 7.88 0.36
CA MET A 46 -4.99 6.76 -0.03
C MET A 46 -4.26 5.42 0.11
N LEU A 47 -2.99 5.35 -0.33
CA LEU A 47 -2.19 4.14 -0.18
C LEU A 47 -1.93 3.81 1.30
N GLY A 48 -1.60 4.82 2.10
CA GLY A 48 -1.45 4.69 3.54
C GLY A 48 -2.73 4.22 4.24
N ALA A 49 -3.88 4.81 3.88
CA ALA A 49 -5.18 4.40 4.40
C ALA A 49 -5.51 2.93 4.02
N GLY A 50 -5.25 2.53 2.78
CA GLY A 50 -5.42 1.14 2.34
C GLY A 50 -4.58 0.16 3.16
N LEU A 51 -3.31 0.50 3.44
CA LEU A 51 -2.43 -0.30 4.29
C LEU A 51 -2.95 -0.41 5.73
N LEU A 52 -3.48 0.67 6.31
CA LEU A 52 -4.06 0.66 7.65
C LEU A 52 -5.33 -0.21 7.73
N VAL A 53 -6.14 -0.24 6.67
CA VAL A 53 -7.29 -1.17 6.58
C VAL A 53 -6.80 -2.62 6.55
N ILE A 54 -5.72 -2.93 5.82
CA ILE A 54 -5.10 -4.27 5.81
C ILE A 54 -4.58 -4.65 7.19
N VAL A 55 -3.96 -3.72 7.92
CA VAL A 55 -3.54 -3.95 9.32
C VAL A 55 -4.74 -4.33 10.18
N GLY A 56 -5.83 -3.56 10.10
CA GLY A 56 -7.06 -3.86 10.83
C GLY A 56 -7.60 -5.26 10.52
N LEU A 57 -7.64 -5.62 9.23
CA LEU A 57 -8.04 -6.97 8.78
C LEU A 57 -7.09 -8.05 9.31
N GLY A 58 -5.79 -7.83 9.28
CA GLY A 58 -4.77 -8.75 9.79
C GLY A 58 -4.89 -9.01 11.29
N VAL A 59 -5.12 -7.95 12.08
CA VAL A 59 -5.36 -8.06 13.54
C VAL A 59 -6.65 -8.82 13.82
N VAL A 60 -7.73 -8.50 13.11
CA VAL A 60 -9.01 -9.23 13.21
C VAL A 60 -8.82 -10.69 12.84
N ALA A 61 -8.07 -11.00 11.78
CA ALA A 61 -7.76 -12.37 11.39
C ALA A 61 -6.94 -13.09 12.47
N LEU A 62 -5.92 -12.45 13.07
CA LEU A 62 -5.13 -13.05 14.16
C LEU A 62 -5.98 -13.42 15.36
N LYS A 63 -6.88 -12.52 15.78
CA LYS A 63 -7.76 -12.72 16.93
C LYS A 63 -8.73 -13.88 16.70
N ASN A 64 -9.22 -14.02 15.47
CA ASN A 64 -10.28 -14.98 15.15
C ASN A 64 -9.78 -16.35 14.69
N PHE A 65 -8.66 -16.43 13.97
CA PHE A 65 -8.08 -17.69 13.50
C PHE A 65 -6.96 -18.21 14.38
N GLY A 66 -6.47 -17.40 15.31
CA GLY A 66 -5.40 -17.79 16.24
C GLY A 66 -5.84 -18.64 17.42
N GLY A 67 -7.12 -18.60 17.80
CA GLY A 67 -7.62 -19.21 19.03
C GLY A 67 -7.91 -20.71 18.94
N GLY A 68 -7.87 -21.34 17.76
CA GLY A 68 -8.24 -22.75 17.58
C GLY A 68 -9.74 -23.04 17.76
N ILE A 69 -10.50 -22.15 18.39
CA ILE A 69 -11.95 -22.26 18.57
C ILE A 69 -12.63 -21.80 17.26
N ARG A 70 -13.20 -22.75 16.52
CA ARG A 70 -14.05 -22.48 15.36
C ARG A 70 -15.45 -22.10 15.82
N GLU A 71 -15.63 -20.87 16.29
CA GLU A 71 -16.96 -20.32 16.43
C GLU A 71 -17.51 -19.92 15.06
N HIS A 72 -18.73 -20.38 14.75
CA HIS A 72 -19.40 -20.03 13.51
C HIS A 72 -19.79 -18.55 13.56
N LYS A 73 -19.09 -17.70 12.81
CA LYS A 73 -19.37 -16.26 12.79
C LYS A 73 -20.60 -15.94 11.97
N PRO A 74 -21.40 -14.94 12.39
CA PRO A 74 -22.57 -14.52 11.64
C PRO A 74 -22.18 -14.00 10.24
N LEU A 75 -23.08 -14.16 9.27
CA LEU A 75 -22.87 -13.71 7.88
C LEU A 75 -22.51 -12.21 7.79
N ALA A 76 -23.06 -11.39 8.69
CA ALA A 76 -22.74 -9.96 8.78
C ALA A 76 -21.24 -9.70 9.04
N TRP A 77 -20.57 -10.56 9.80
CA TRP A 77 -19.13 -10.45 10.05
C TRP A 77 -18.34 -10.72 8.76
N HIS A 78 -18.68 -11.79 8.03
CA HIS A 78 -18.06 -12.12 6.75
C HIS A 78 -18.25 -10.99 5.73
N ARG A 79 -19.45 -10.41 5.65
CA ARG A 79 -19.73 -9.26 4.79
C ARG A 79 -18.90 -8.03 5.14
N ARG A 80 -18.77 -7.69 6.43
CA ARG A 80 -17.94 -6.55 6.87
C ARG A 80 -16.47 -6.78 6.57
N TYR A 81 -15.97 -7.99 6.83
CA TYR A 81 -14.59 -8.36 6.53
C TYR A 81 -14.30 -8.28 5.03
N PHE A 82 -15.19 -8.82 4.20
CA PHE A 82 -15.08 -8.75 2.74
C PHE A 82 -15.17 -7.30 2.23
N ALA A 83 -16.12 -6.51 2.73
CA ALA A 83 -16.26 -5.11 2.34
C ALA A 83 -14.99 -4.30 2.68
N ALA A 84 -14.39 -4.52 3.85
CA ALA A 84 -13.12 -3.90 4.20
C ALA A 84 -11.95 -4.37 3.31
N LEU A 85 -11.95 -5.64 2.88
CA LEU A 85 -10.96 -6.15 1.92
C LEU A 85 -11.09 -5.43 0.56
N VAL A 86 -12.31 -5.33 0.04
CA VAL A 86 -12.60 -4.63 -1.22
C VAL A 86 -12.23 -3.14 -1.09
N LEU A 87 -12.54 -2.51 0.04
CA LEU A 87 -12.16 -1.12 0.31
C LEU A 87 -10.64 -0.94 0.30
N ALA A 88 -9.88 -1.85 0.92
CA ALA A 88 -8.42 -1.79 0.88
C ALA A 88 -7.88 -1.90 -0.55
N ILE A 89 -8.41 -2.83 -1.34
CA ILE A 89 -8.02 -2.99 -2.76
C ILE A 89 -8.35 -1.72 -3.56
N ALA A 90 -9.55 -1.15 -3.37
CA ALA A 90 -9.97 0.07 -4.04
C ALA A 90 -9.09 1.28 -3.67
N LEU A 91 -8.72 1.42 -2.39
CA LEU A 91 -7.84 2.49 -1.93
C LEU A 91 -6.43 2.37 -2.51
N ILE A 92 -5.87 1.16 -2.53
CA ILE A 92 -4.54 0.90 -3.08
C ILE A 92 -4.56 1.09 -4.60
N GLY A 93 -5.53 0.52 -5.30
CA GLY A 93 -5.68 0.69 -6.74
C GLY A 93 -5.91 2.15 -7.13
N GLY A 94 -6.78 2.86 -6.41
CA GLY A 94 -7.03 4.29 -6.60
C GLY A 94 -5.79 5.15 -6.37
N ALA A 95 -4.94 4.80 -5.40
CA ALA A 95 -3.68 5.49 -5.18
C ALA A 95 -2.72 5.37 -6.37
N PHE A 96 -2.69 4.22 -7.05
CA PHE A 96 -1.88 4.04 -8.25
C PHE A 96 -2.46 4.77 -9.47
N VAL A 97 -3.79 4.79 -9.61
CA VAL A 97 -4.46 5.55 -10.69
C VAL A 97 -4.31 7.06 -10.50
N ALA A 98 -4.33 7.54 -9.25
CA ALA A 98 -4.16 8.94 -8.90
C ALA A 98 -2.68 9.36 -8.76
N GLY A 99 -1.73 8.44 -8.90
CA GLY A 99 -0.31 8.76 -8.90
C GLY A 99 0.05 9.52 -10.17
N GLU A 100 0.71 10.66 -10.03
CA GLU A 100 1.11 11.46 -11.19
C GLU A 100 2.32 10.79 -11.87
N PRO A 101 2.26 10.49 -13.18
CA PRO A 101 3.45 10.08 -13.93
C PRO A 101 4.44 11.25 -13.93
N GLY A 102 5.64 11.01 -13.39
CA GLY A 102 6.67 12.04 -13.24
C GLY A 102 8.02 11.55 -13.75
N PRO A 103 8.89 12.44 -14.27
CA PRO A 103 10.26 12.10 -14.60
C PRO A 103 11.00 11.58 -13.35
N THR A 104 11.75 10.48 -13.49
CA THR A 104 12.51 9.91 -12.37
C THR A 104 13.54 10.90 -11.82
N PRO A 105 13.51 11.26 -10.52
CA PRO A 105 14.54 12.12 -9.92
C PRO A 105 15.92 11.46 -10.06
N GLY A 106 16.81 12.08 -10.82
CA GLY A 106 18.15 11.55 -11.05
C GLY A 106 18.31 10.70 -12.32
N TRP A 107 17.30 10.63 -13.20
CA TRP A 107 17.56 10.28 -14.61
C TRP A 107 18.39 11.41 -15.22
N ARG A 108 19.70 11.37 -15.01
CA ARG A 108 20.59 12.19 -15.79
C ARG A 108 20.53 11.59 -17.19
N VAL A 109 20.13 12.39 -18.18
CA VAL A 109 20.60 12.19 -19.55
C VAL A 109 22.11 12.08 -19.45
N ARG A 110 22.65 10.86 -19.53
CA ARG A 110 24.10 10.67 -19.66
C ARG A 110 24.45 11.13 -21.07
N GLY A 111 24.83 12.40 -21.18
CA GLY A 111 25.64 12.91 -22.28
C GLY A 111 24.92 13.72 -23.34
N GLU A 112 24.41 14.90 -22.99
CA GLU A 112 24.85 16.08 -23.73
C GLU A 112 26.30 16.35 -23.32
N HIS A 113 27.25 15.71 -24.00
CA HIS A 113 28.55 16.34 -24.23
C HIS A 113 28.40 17.02 -25.58
N GLY A 114 28.11 18.32 -25.54
CA GLY A 114 28.24 19.19 -26.70
C GLY A 114 29.70 19.37 -27.09
N GLY A 115 29.89 19.69 -28.37
CA GLY A 115 30.98 20.51 -28.90
C GLY A 115 32.38 19.92 -28.83
N HIS A 116 32.84 19.38 -29.96
CA HIS A 116 33.81 20.05 -30.84
C HIS A 116 33.95 19.29 -32.16
#